data_AF-A0A4W5PV38-F1
#
_entry.id   AF-A0A4W5PV38-F1
#
_cell.length_a   1.000
_cell.length_b   1.000
_cell.length_c   1.000
_cell.angle_alpha   90.00
_cell.angle_beta   90.00
_cell.angle_gamma   90.00
#
_symmetry.space_group_name_H-M   'P 1'
#
loop_
_entity.id
_entity.type
_entity.pdbx_description
1 polymer ?
#
loop_
_entity_poly.entity_id
_entity_poly.type
_entity_poly.pdbx_seq_one_letter_code
_entity_poly.pdbx_strand_id
1 'polypeptide(L)'
;MHLNHCLTDSFPEVLEKYPNTPMSHKEILQVIQRERLKEISGTSPLACLNAMLHTNSRGEEGIFYKVPGRMGVYTLKVSFKLFYKSKASNQ
;
A
#
# COMPACT_ATOMS: atom_id res chain seq x y z
N MET A 1 -15.99 -2.76 8.38
CA MET A 1 -14.80 -1.93 8.05
C MET A 1 -13.46 -2.56 8.48
N HIS A 2 -13.40 -3.87 8.77
CA HIS A 2 -12.18 -4.55 9.25
C HIS A 2 -11.08 -4.73 8.18
N LEU A 3 -11.42 -4.67 6.88
CA LEU A 3 -10.45 -4.85 5.80
C LEU A 3 -9.48 -3.66 5.64
N ASN A 4 -9.96 -2.43 5.86
CA ASN A 4 -9.14 -1.23 5.64
C ASN A 4 -8.01 -1.12 6.65
N HIS A 5 -8.25 -1.48 7.92
CA HIS A 5 -7.22 -1.41 8.95
C HIS A 5 -6.16 -2.52 8.80
N CYS A 6 -6.56 -3.69 8.25
CA CYS A 6 -5.62 -4.79 8.06
C CYS A 6 -4.72 -4.56 6.84
N LEU A 7 -5.22 -3.93 5.78
CA LEU A 7 -4.42 -3.64 4.58
C LEU A 7 -3.67 -2.29 4.67
N THR A 8 -3.75 -1.54 5.77
CA THR A 8 -2.93 -0.32 5.94
C THR A 8 -1.56 -0.59 6.54
N ASP A 9 -1.37 -1.72 7.24
CA ASP A 9 -0.11 -1.98 7.96
C ASP A 9 0.97 -2.60 7.06
N SER A 10 0.59 -3.58 6.23
CA SER A 10 1.55 -4.37 5.45
C SER A 10 2.01 -3.70 4.14
N PHE A 11 1.33 -2.64 3.71
CA PHE A 11 1.51 -2.01 2.39
C PHE A 11 2.55 -0.90 2.37
N PRO A 12 2.59 -0.01 3.38
CA PRO A 12 3.70 0.90 3.57
C PRO A 12 5.02 0.14 3.65
N GLU A 13 5.08 -1.02 4.30
CA GLU A 13 6.29 -1.85 4.37
C GLU A 13 6.82 -2.26 2.98
N VAL A 14 5.94 -2.67 2.07
CA VAL A 14 6.30 -2.99 0.68
C VAL A 14 6.89 -1.78 -0.02
N LEU A 15 6.22 -0.63 0.04
CA LEU A 15 6.70 0.58 -0.63
C LEU A 15 7.91 1.22 0.07
N GLU A 16 8.11 0.98 1.37
CA GLU A 16 9.31 1.40 2.11
C GLU A 16 10.56 0.62 1.68
N LYS A 17 10.42 -0.67 1.35
CA LYS A 17 11.48 -1.47 0.72
C LYS A 17 11.84 -0.97 -0.67
N TYR A 18 10.89 -0.35 -1.38
CA TYR A 18 11.07 0.15 -2.74
C TYR A 18 10.68 1.65 -2.86
N PRO A 19 11.37 2.54 -2.13
CA PRO A 19 10.89 3.91 -1.87
C PRO A 19 10.92 4.84 -3.08
N ASN A 20 11.69 4.49 -4.11
CA ASN A 20 11.84 5.26 -5.34
C ASN A 20 11.21 4.55 -6.54
N THR A 21 10.46 3.46 -6.30
CA THR A 21 9.88 2.63 -7.34
C THR A 21 8.36 2.72 -7.24
N PRO A 22 7.72 3.50 -8.13
CA PRO A 22 6.27 3.44 -8.27
C PRO A 22 5.89 2.01 -8.69
N MET A 23 4.97 1.40 -7.96
CA MET A 23 4.50 0.04 -8.24
C MET A 23 3.02 0.02 -8.58
N SER A 24 2.66 -0.85 -9.52
CA SER A 24 1.27 -1.14 -9.82
C SER A 24 0.61 -1.95 -8.70
N HIS A 25 -0.71 -1.84 -8.57
CA HIS A 25 -1.47 -2.69 -7.66
C HIS A 25 -1.25 -4.19 -7.92
N LYS A 26 -0.87 -4.61 -9.13
CA LYS A 26 -0.50 -6.01 -9.41
C LYS A 26 0.84 -6.39 -8.78
N GLU A 27 1.86 -5.55 -8.95
CA GLU A 27 3.19 -5.77 -8.36
C GLU A 27 3.13 -5.76 -6.84
N ILE A 28 2.38 -4.81 -6.26
CA ILE A 28 2.15 -4.75 -4.81
C ILE A 28 1.50 -6.04 -4.31
N LEU A 29 0.47 -6.54 -5.00
CA LEU A 29 -0.17 -7.82 -4.66
C LEU A 29 0.82 -8.98 -4.68
N GLN A 30 1.68 -9.03 -5.70
CA GLN A 30 2.69 -10.09 -5.85
C GLN A 30 3.72 -10.05 -4.72
N VAL A 31 4.18 -8.86 -4.29
CA VAL A 31 5.13 -8.75 -3.18
C VAL A 31 4.50 -9.24 -1.88
N ILE A 32 3.25 -8.87 -1.60
CA ILE A 32 2.58 -9.29 -0.35
C ILE A 32 2.37 -10.80 -0.31
N GLN A 33 1.99 -11.39 -1.45
CA GLN A 33 1.85 -12.84 -1.57
C GLN A 33 3.20 -13.55 -1.45
N ARG A 34 4.24 -13.03 -2.11
CA ARG A 34 5.60 -13.60 -2.10
C ARG A 34 6.24 -13.54 -0.72
N GLU A 35 6.16 -12.38 -0.08
CA GLU A 35 6.76 -12.14 1.23
C GLU A 35 5.86 -12.63 2.38
N ARG A 36 4.67 -13.16 2.07
CA ARG A 36 3.66 -13.62 3.05
C ARG A 36 3.34 -12.57 4.11
N LEU A 37 3.37 -11.29 3.73
CA LEU A 37 3.12 -10.17 4.66
C LEU A 37 1.69 -10.18 5.21
N LYS A 38 0.74 -10.78 4.48
CA LYS A 38 -0.62 -11.05 4.98
C LYS A 38 -1.37 -12.11 4.17
N GLU A 39 -2.31 -12.79 4.83
CA GLU A 39 -3.33 -13.58 4.15
C GLU A 39 -4.37 -12.65 3.51
N ILE A 40 -4.41 -12.62 2.18
CA ILE A 40 -5.45 -11.90 1.44
C ILE A 40 -6.48 -12.94 0.98
N SER A 41 -7.55 -13.11 1.76
CA SER A 41 -8.66 -14.04 1.46
C SER A 41 -9.90 -13.29 0.95
N GLY A 42 -10.54 -13.81 -0.11
CA GLY A 42 -11.79 -13.25 -0.68
C GLY A 42 -11.94 -13.37 -2.21
N THR A 43 -13.11 -13.00 -2.73
CA THR A 43 -13.41 -12.91 -4.18
C THR A 43 -12.63 -11.75 -4.82
N SER A 44 -11.53 -12.08 -5.48
CA SER A 44 -10.58 -11.16 -6.15
C SER A 44 -9.76 -10.23 -5.21
N PRO A 45 -8.65 -10.74 -4.64
CA PRO A 45 -7.65 -9.97 -3.87
C PRO A 45 -7.18 -8.67 -4.55
N LEU A 46 -7.08 -8.69 -5.88
CA LEU A 46 -6.65 -7.54 -6.69
C LEU A 46 -7.67 -6.39 -6.68
N ALA A 47 -8.97 -6.72 -6.69
CA ALA A 47 -10.03 -5.71 -6.65
C ALA A 47 -10.11 -5.05 -5.26
N CYS A 48 -10.02 -5.85 -4.19
CA CYS A 48 -9.93 -5.35 -2.82
C CYS A 48 -8.72 -4.42 -2.64
N LEU A 49 -7.56 -4.85 -3.15
CA LEU A 49 -6.36 -4.04 -3.12
C LEU A 49 -6.53 -2.72 -3.85
N ASN A 50 -7.02 -2.75 -5.09
CA ASN A 50 -7.15 -1.53 -5.87
C ASN A 50 -8.15 -0.55 -5.24
N ALA A 51 -9.25 -1.04 -4.65
CA ALA A 51 -10.21 -0.21 -3.93
C ALA A 51 -9.60 0.42 -2.66
N MET A 52 -8.78 -0.33 -1.92
CA MET A 52 -8.05 0.17 -0.76
C MET A 52 -7.05 1.26 -1.16
N LEU A 53 -6.21 1.02 -2.17
CA LEU A 53 -5.21 1.98 -2.65
C LEU A 53 -5.89 3.26 -3.15
N HIS A 54 -6.99 3.12 -3.89
CA HIS A 54 -7.75 4.26 -4.38
C HIS A 54 -8.35 5.07 -3.23
N THR A 55 -8.91 4.42 -2.21
CA THR A 55 -9.48 5.09 -1.02
C THR A 55 -8.41 5.82 -0.21
N ASN A 56 -7.27 5.16 0.07
CA ASN A 56 -6.17 5.70 0.85
C ASN A 56 -5.23 6.64 0.06
N SER A 57 -5.53 6.89 -1.22
CA SER A 57 -4.81 7.87 -2.06
C SER A 57 -5.53 9.21 -2.20
N ARG A 58 -6.76 9.32 -1.67
CA ARG A 58 -7.58 10.53 -1.77
C ARG A 58 -7.24 11.52 -0.67
N GLY A 59 -7.26 12.81 -1.03
CA GLY A 59 -7.09 13.91 -0.09
C GLY A 59 -5.66 14.12 0.39
N GLU A 60 -5.49 15.14 1.23
CA GLU A 60 -4.21 15.53 1.82
C GLU A 60 -3.71 14.45 2.79
N GLU A 61 -4.62 13.84 3.55
CA GLU A 61 -4.35 12.75 4.49
C GLU A 61 -4.09 11.38 3.85
N GLY A 62 -4.22 11.25 2.52
CA GLY A 62 -3.93 10.00 1.84
C GLY A 62 -2.47 9.58 2.02
N ILE A 63 -2.22 8.35 2.43
CA ILE A 63 -0.87 7.78 2.63
C ILE A 63 -0.19 7.52 1.28
N PHE A 64 -0.99 7.13 0.30
CA PHE A 64 -0.51 6.82 -1.05
C PHE A 64 -0.73 7.99 -1.99
N TYR A 65 0.11 8.06 -3.02
CA TYR A 65 -0.08 8.95 -4.15
C TYR A 65 -0.24 8.11 -5.42
N LYS A 66 -1.33 8.34 -6.15
CA LYS A 66 -1.54 7.73 -7.47
C LYS A 66 -0.73 8.51 -8.51
N VAL A 67 0.11 7.80 -9.25
CA VAL A 67 0.97 8.44 -10.26
C VAL A 67 0.13 8.91 -11.46
N PRO A 68 0.16 10.21 -11.79
CA PRO A 68 -0.57 10.73 -12.95
C PRO A 68 0.00 10.14 -14.24
N GLY A 69 -0.89 9.84 -15.20
CA GLY A 69 -0.51 9.20 -16.46
C GLY A 69 -0.16 7.70 -16.36
N ARG A 70 -0.17 7.10 -15.17
CA ARG A 70 0.04 5.64 -15.00
C ARG A 70 -1.14 4.99 -14.28
N MET A 71 -1.91 4.19 -15.02
CA MET A 71 -3.06 3.50 -14.45
C MET A 71 -2.64 2.51 -13.37
N GLY A 72 -3.24 2.65 -12.19
CA GLY A 72 -3.08 1.70 -11.10
C GLY A 72 -1.70 1.68 -10.45
N VAL A 73 -0.88 2.70 -10.71
CA VAL A 73 0.46 2.85 -10.13
C VAL A 73 0.40 3.79 -8.94
N TYR A 74 0.98 3.35 -7.82
CA TYR A 74 0.96 4.05 -6.55
C TYR A 74 2.37 4.15 -5.96
N THR A 75 2.58 5.18 -5.15
CA THR A 75 3.79 5.41 -4.35
C THR A 75 3.44 5.91 -2.95
N LEU A 76 4.36 5.86 -1.99
CA LEU A 76 4.18 6.46 -0.67
C LEU A 76 4.39 7.97 -0.71
N LYS A 77 3.57 8.71 0.05
CA LYS A 77 3.87 10.11 0.36
C LYS A 77 4.98 10.19 1.40
N VAL A 78 5.93 11.11 1.18
CA VAL A 78 7.11 11.30 2.04
C VAL A 78 6.73 11.57 3.50
N SER A 79 5.67 12.37 3.74
CA SER A 79 5.20 12.71 5.08
C SER A 79 4.79 11.48 5.90
N PHE A 80 4.18 10.49 5.26
CA PHE A 80 3.76 9.25 5.93
C PHE A 80 4.89 8.24 6.07
N LYS A 81 5.87 8.24 5.15
CA LYS A 81 7.06 7.39 5.23
C LYS A 81 7.82 7.58 6.56
N LEU A 82 7.88 8.80 7.07
CA LEU A 82 8.52 9.09 8.37
C LEU A 82 7.69 8.57 9.56
N PHE A 83 6.36 8.67 9.47
CA PHE A 83 5.44 8.16 10.49
C PHE A 83 5.51 6.63 10.62
N TYR A 84 5.50 5.90 9.50
CA TYR A 84 5.61 4.44 9.48
C TYR A 84 6.99 3.95 9.91
N LYS A 85 8.08 4.61 9.48
CA LYS A 85 9.44 4.31 9.96
C LYS A 85 9.57 4.42 11.49
N SER A 86 8.91 5.41 12.11
CA SER A 86 8.89 5.56 13.57
C SER A 86 8.12 4.45 14.29
N LYS A 87 7.15 3.81 13.62
CA LYS A 87 6.39 2.67 14.14
C LYS A 87 7.17 1.36 13.99
N ALA A 88 7.77 1.12 12.83
CA ALA A 88 8.56 -0.09 12.55
C ALA A 88 9.82 -0.20 13.42
N SER A 89 10.40 0.93 13.85
CA SER A 89 11.58 0.96 14.71
C SER A 89 11.28 0.79 16.21
N ASN A 90 9.99 0.69 16.60
CA ASN A 90 9.53 0.47 17.97
C ASN A 90 8.97 -0.96 18.20
N GLN A 91 9.32 -1.89 17.32
CA GLN A 91 9.04 -3.32 17.47
C GLN A 91 10.32 -4.08 17.83
#